data_AF-A0A1G6V3N9-F1
#
_entry.id   AF-A0A1G6V3N9-F1
#
_cell.length_a   1.000
_cell.length_b   1.000
_cell.length_c   1.000
_cell.angle_alpha   90.00
_cell.angle_beta   90.00
_cell.angle_gamma   90.00
#
_symmetry.space_group_name_H-M   'P 1'
#
loop_
_entity.id
_entity.type
_entity.pdbx_description
1 polymer ?
#
loop_
_entity_poly.entity_id
_entity_poly.type
_entity_poly.pdbx_seq_one_letter_code
_entity_poly.pdbx_strand_id
1 'polypeptide(L)'
;MAKAAKTRYFSLRTDVEPLLKERLLWPGERLLNFRPINGDDTSPGLQGFSPPLTGGQRLLKVLGYVGIGLLFVLIFPILIYALEGVGSSSKDDGRDSRRRRPIYAWGDGAASAAAKAVLPTMQRTGVWVVTDKRLVFVALNGRFTALAPHQTGEAGREPGPIEVETVVEMVAGRFAYQGQVERTRTTWLRREKPIGPYHRIAFPDGSGIDVRHRYSPANDPMARFGR
;
A
#
# COMPACT_ATOMS: atom_id res chain seq x y z
N MET A 1 18.46 33.45 29.44
CA MET A 1 17.20 33.18 28.72
C MET A 1 17.32 31.82 28.04
N ALA A 2 16.60 30.80 28.51
CA ALA A 2 16.60 29.48 27.89
C ALA A 2 15.83 29.54 26.57
N LYS A 3 16.47 29.17 25.47
CA LYS A 3 15.86 29.10 24.14
C LYS A 3 14.80 28.00 24.20
N ALA A 4 13.52 28.36 24.07
CA ALA A 4 12.42 27.39 24.03
C ALA A 4 12.74 26.31 23.00
N ALA A 5 12.86 25.07 23.44
CA ALA A 5 13.14 23.94 22.56
C ALA A 5 11.99 23.86 21.55
N LYS A 6 12.30 24.07 20.27
CA LYS A 6 11.32 23.97 19.20
C LYS A 6 10.82 22.53 19.15
N THR A 7 9.59 22.28 19.57
CA THR A 7 8.99 20.95 19.55
C THR A 7 8.96 20.44 18.13
N ARG A 8 9.82 19.46 17.84
CA ARG A 8 9.95 18.85 16.53
C ARG A 8 8.86 17.79 16.37
N TYR A 9 8.10 17.86 15.28
CA TYR A 9 7.14 16.81 14.92
C TYR A 9 7.88 15.51 14.55
N PHE A 10 7.33 14.37 14.98
CA PHE A 10 7.82 13.06 14.56
C PHE A 10 7.69 12.92 13.05
N SER A 11 8.74 12.47 12.38
CA SER A 11 8.69 12.21 10.94
C SER A 11 8.71 10.72 10.64
N LEU A 12 7.68 10.26 9.91
CA LEU A 12 7.62 8.87 9.42
C LEU A 12 8.83 8.49 8.57
N ARG A 13 9.50 9.49 7.98
CA ARG A 13 10.65 9.26 7.11
C ARG A 13 11.96 9.09 7.88
N THR A 14 12.19 9.86 8.93
CA THR A 14 13.49 9.90 9.64
C THR A 14 13.46 9.22 11.00
N ASP A 15 12.33 9.31 11.71
CA ASP A 15 12.28 9.01 13.14
C ASP A 15 11.69 7.62 13.42
N VAL A 16 11.14 6.96 12.40
CA VAL A 16 10.62 5.58 12.48
C VAL A 16 11.72 4.57 12.78
N GLU A 17 12.85 4.62 12.08
CA GLU A 17 13.89 3.60 12.28
C GLU A 17 14.47 3.61 13.71
N PRO A 18 14.82 4.77 14.31
CA PRO A 18 15.17 4.84 15.72
C PRO A 18 14.07 4.30 16.64
N LEU A 19 12.81 4.71 16.43
CA LEU A 19 11.67 4.26 17.22
C LEU A 19 11.52 2.73 17.22
N LEU A 20 11.65 2.11 16.04
CA LEU A 20 11.56 0.66 15.89
C LEU A 20 12.70 -0.06 16.61
N LYS A 21 13.93 0.45 16.49
CA LYS A 21 15.10 -0.16 17.15
C LYS A 21 15.03 -0.08 18.67
N GLU A 22 14.49 1.01 19.20
CA GLU A 22 14.41 1.25 20.64
C GLU A 22 13.24 0.50 21.29
N ARG A 23 12.06 0.50 20.64
CA ARG A 23 10.82 0.05 21.29
C ARG A 23 10.22 -1.22 20.74
N LEU A 24 10.53 -1.57 19.49
CA LEU A 24 9.90 -2.72 18.85
C LEU A 24 10.79 -3.96 18.92
N LEU A 25 12.06 -3.86 18.52
CA LEU A 25 12.92 -5.04 18.36
C LEU A 25 13.20 -5.76 19.68
N TRP A 26 13.06 -7.09 19.67
CA TRP A 26 13.50 -7.94 20.77
C TRP A 26 15.03 -8.01 20.85
N PRO A 27 15.59 -8.40 22.01
CA PRO A 27 17.02 -8.64 22.13
C PRO A 27 17.54 -9.63 21.08
N GLY A 28 18.55 -9.21 20.31
CA GLY A 28 19.15 -9.99 19.23
C GLY A 28 18.23 -10.22 18.01
N GLU A 29 17.15 -9.47 17.87
CA GLU A 29 16.34 -9.42 16.64
C GLU A 29 16.95 -8.44 15.64
N ARG A 30 17.06 -8.85 14.37
CA ARG A 30 17.60 -8.01 13.30
C ARG A 30 16.49 -7.48 12.42
N LEU A 31 16.42 -6.16 12.30
CA LEU A 31 15.57 -5.49 11.32
C LEU A 31 16.06 -5.78 9.89
N LEU A 32 15.21 -6.39 9.06
CA LEU A 32 15.49 -6.66 7.65
C LEU A 32 14.96 -5.55 6.75
N ASN A 33 13.71 -5.15 6.95
CA ASN A 33 13.08 -4.05 6.22
C ASN A 33 11.97 -3.42 7.07
N PHE A 34 11.64 -2.17 6.79
CA PHE A 34 10.42 -1.55 7.30
C PHE A 34 9.82 -0.62 6.25
N ARG A 35 8.49 -0.55 6.22
CA ARG A 35 7.74 0.26 5.28
C ARG A 35 6.64 1.03 6.01
N PRO A 36 6.82 2.35 6.22
CA PRO A 36 5.73 3.18 6.71
C PRO A 36 4.62 3.27 5.65
N ILE A 37 3.37 3.24 6.10
CA ILE A 37 2.16 3.41 5.31
C ILE A 37 1.29 4.49 5.95
N ASN A 38 0.68 5.33 5.13
CA ASN A 38 -0.34 6.28 5.58
C ASN A 38 -1.72 5.64 5.43
N GLY A 39 -2.66 6.01 6.29
CA GLY A 39 -4.08 5.62 6.23
C GLY A 39 -4.66 5.69 4.81
N ASP A 40 -4.32 6.73 4.05
CA ASP A 40 -4.85 6.93 2.69
C ASP A 40 -4.12 6.12 1.60
N ASP A 41 -2.89 5.66 1.86
CA ASP A 41 -2.10 4.79 0.97
C ASP A 41 -2.32 3.28 1.30
N THR A 42 -3.23 2.96 2.22
CA THR A 42 -3.53 1.59 2.73
C THR A 42 -4.40 0.76 1.81
N SER A 43 -4.46 1.04 0.51
CA SER A 43 -5.04 0.08 -0.43
C SER A 43 -3.95 -0.93 -0.82
N PRO A 44 -3.74 -2.05 -0.10
CA PRO A 44 -2.82 -3.08 -0.55
C PRO A 44 -3.22 -3.50 -1.96
N GLY A 45 -2.23 -3.85 -2.78
CA GLY A 45 -2.53 -4.54 -4.02
C GLY A 45 -3.05 -5.92 -3.65
N LEU A 46 -4.37 -6.09 -3.65
CA LEU A 46 -5.03 -7.35 -3.35
C LEU A 46 -5.13 -8.16 -4.64
N GLN A 47 -4.27 -9.16 -4.79
CA GLN A 47 -4.33 -10.09 -5.92
C GLN A 47 -4.93 -11.42 -5.46
N GLY A 48 -6.09 -11.80 -5.98
CA GLY A 48 -6.81 -13.02 -5.55
C GLY A 48 -7.84 -12.81 -4.43
N PHE A 49 -7.82 -11.66 -3.75
CA PHE A 49 -8.89 -11.26 -2.82
C PHE A 49 -10.00 -10.51 -3.55
N SER A 50 -10.65 -11.16 -4.50
CA SER A 50 -11.98 -10.69 -4.85
C SER A 50 -12.89 -11.07 -3.70
N PRO A 51 -13.49 -10.13 -2.94
CA PRO A 51 -14.54 -10.52 -2.00
C PRO A 51 -15.59 -11.31 -2.80
N PRO A 52 -16.10 -12.44 -2.27
CA PRO A 52 -17.11 -13.19 -2.97
C PRO A 52 -18.28 -12.25 -3.25
N LEU A 53 -18.54 -11.99 -4.54
CA LEU A 53 -19.65 -11.13 -4.95
C LEU A 53 -20.92 -11.72 -4.33
N THR A 54 -21.54 -10.96 -3.43
CA THR A 54 -22.83 -11.35 -2.85
C THR A 54 -23.85 -11.51 -3.99
N GLY A 55 -24.86 -12.37 -3.82
CA GLY A 55 -25.83 -12.66 -4.87
C GLY A 55 -26.45 -11.40 -5.51
N GLY A 56 -26.74 -10.39 -4.69
CA GLY A 56 -27.22 -9.08 -5.15
C GLY A 56 -26.20 -8.27 -5.94
N GLN A 57 -24.91 -8.33 -5.59
CA GLN A 57 -23.85 -7.65 -6.34
C GLN A 57 -23.56 -8.32 -7.69
N ARG A 58 -23.73 -9.64 -7.80
CA ARG A 58 -23.66 -10.34 -9.10
C ARG A 58 -24.79 -9.88 -10.02
N LEU A 59 -26.01 -9.81 -9.50
CA LEU A 59 -27.19 -9.38 -10.25
C LEU A 59 -27.05 -7.92 -10.72
N LEU A 60 -26.61 -7.01 -9.82
CA LEU A 60 -26.34 -5.61 -10.17
C LEU A 60 -25.23 -5.46 -11.21
N LYS A 61 -24.18 -6.29 -11.15
CA LYS A 61 -23.10 -6.25 -12.14
C LYS A 61 -23.59 -6.71 -13.52
N VAL A 62 -24.39 -7.77 -13.56
CA VAL A 62 -25.02 -8.27 -14.80
C VAL A 62 -26.02 -7.24 -15.36
N LEU A 63 -26.89 -6.68 -14.52
CA LEU A 63 -27.82 -5.60 -14.89
C LEU A 63 -27.07 -4.35 -15.37
N GLY A 64 -25.94 -4.01 -14.75
CA GLY A 64 -25.07 -2.93 -15.18
C GLY A 64 -24.49 -3.16 -16.57
N TYR A 65 -24.00 -4.37 -16.87
CA TYR A 65 -23.51 -4.70 -18.21
C TYR A 65 -24.62 -4.71 -19.26
N VAL A 66 -25.79 -5.26 -18.93
CA VAL A 66 -26.96 -5.25 -19.82
C VAL A 66 -27.45 -3.83 -20.05
N GLY A 67 -27.53 -3.01 -18.99
CA GLY A 67 -27.94 -1.61 -19.05
C GLY A 67 -26.96 -0.73 -19.82
N ILE A 68 -25.65 -0.88 -19.60
CA ILE A 68 -24.62 -0.19 -20.38
C ILE A 68 -24.64 -0.66 -21.83
N GLY A 69 -24.85 -1.95 -22.08
CA GLY A 69 -25.01 -2.50 -23.43
C GLY A 69 -26.22 -1.91 -24.15
N LEU A 70 -27.38 -1.85 -23.50
CA LEU A 70 -28.60 -1.24 -24.02
C LEU A 70 -28.43 0.27 -24.25
N LEU A 71 -27.77 0.96 -23.33
CA LEU A 71 -27.44 2.37 -23.46
C LEU A 71 -26.52 2.60 -24.67
N PHE A 72 -25.52 1.74 -24.89
CA PHE A 72 -24.70 1.78 -26.09
C PHE A 72 -25.55 1.54 -27.33
N VAL A 73 -26.40 0.51 -27.39
CA VAL A 73 -27.26 0.27 -28.56
C VAL A 73 -28.18 1.46 -28.88
N LEU A 74 -28.66 2.18 -27.86
CA LEU A 74 -29.52 3.35 -28.03
C LEU A 74 -28.77 4.64 -28.37
N ILE A 75 -27.59 4.88 -27.78
CA ILE A 75 -26.83 6.12 -27.95
C ILE A 75 -25.83 6.02 -29.10
N PHE A 76 -25.32 4.83 -29.43
CA PHE A 76 -24.33 4.62 -30.47
C PHE A 76 -24.76 5.11 -31.87
N PRO A 77 -26.03 4.98 -32.32
CA PRO A 77 -26.46 5.58 -33.58
C PRO A 77 -26.41 7.12 -33.54
N ILE A 78 -26.78 7.72 -32.41
CA ILE A 78 -26.72 9.18 -32.19
C ILE A 78 -25.27 9.65 -32.13
N LEU A 79 -24.40 8.85 -31.50
CA LEU A 79 -22.97 9.12 -31.37
C LEU A 79 -22.26 9.05 -32.73
N ILE A 80 -22.61 8.08 -33.58
CA ILE A 80 -22.12 7.98 -34.96
C ILE A 80 -22.50 9.23 -35.76
N TYR A 81 -23.73 9.72 -35.60
CA TYR A 81 -24.18 10.96 -36.25
C TYR A 81 -23.51 12.23 -35.69
N ALA A 82 -23.11 12.24 -34.41
CA ALA A 82 -22.41 13.37 -33.78
C ALA A 82 -20.89 13.37 -34.02
N LEU A 83 -20.31 12.25 -34.47
CA LEU A 83 -18.86 12.03 -34.58
C LEU A 83 -18.23 12.56 -35.88
N GLU A 84 -18.99 13.11 -36.83
CA GLU A 84 -18.41 13.87 -37.95
C GLU A 84 -17.81 15.23 -37.54
N GLY A 85 -17.94 15.65 -36.26
CA GLY A 85 -17.51 16.99 -35.85
C GLY A 85 -16.73 17.13 -34.53
N VAL A 86 -16.50 16.07 -33.74
CA VAL A 86 -15.96 16.27 -32.37
C VAL A 86 -14.91 15.21 -32.03
N GLY A 87 -13.65 15.66 -32.00
CA GLY A 87 -12.54 14.94 -31.40
C GLY A 87 -12.81 14.67 -29.93
N SER A 88 -13.00 13.40 -29.58
CA SER A 88 -13.20 12.97 -28.20
C SER A 88 -11.87 13.04 -27.43
N SER A 89 -11.63 14.17 -26.76
CA SER A 89 -10.64 14.27 -25.70
C SER A 89 -11.19 13.56 -24.46
N SER A 90 -10.94 12.25 -24.38
CA SER A 90 -11.13 11.49 -23.14
C SER A 90 -10.08 11.96 -22.14
N LYS A 91 -10.49 12.84 -21.23
CA LYS A 91 -9.76 13.11 -19.99
C LYS A 91 -9.88 11.86 -19.12
N ASP A 92 -9.00 10.90 -19.36
CA ASP A 92 -8.65 9.90 -18.37
C ASP A 92 -8.04 10.63 -17.17
N ASP A 93 -8.83 10.77 -16.11
CA ASP A 93 -8.37 11.12 -14.76
C ASP A 93 -7.52 9.96 -14.20
N GLY A 94 -6.35 9.76 -14.82
CA GLY A 94 -5.38 8.70 -14.53
C GLY A 94 -4.57 8.95 -13.26
N ARG A 95 -5.22 9.27 -12.15
CA ARG A 95 -4.53 9.55 -10.87
C ARG A 95 -4.24 8.32 -10.02
N ASP A 96 -4.82 7.16 -10.27
CA ASP A 96 -4.72 6.05 -9.30
C ASP A 96 -3.87 4.83 -9.74
N SER A 97 -3.69 4.60 -11.05
CA SER A 97 -2.95 3.42 -11.53
C SER A 97 -1.42 3.53 -11.48
N ARG A 98 -0.85 4.68 -11.11
CA ARG A 98 0.61 4.92 -11.07
C ARG A 98 1.24 4.81 -9.68
N ARG A 99 0.44 4.72 -8.61
CA ARG A 99 1.00 4.61 -7.26
C ARG A 99 1.57 3.21 -7.05
N ARG A 100 2.90 3.15 -6.94
CA ARG A 100 3.63 1.94 -6.53
C ARG A 100 3.23 1.60 -5.10
N ARG A 101 2.28 0.67 -4.95
CA ARG A 101 1.68 0.31 -3.66
C ARG A 101 2.76 -0.13 -2.66
N PRO A 102 2.66 0.28 -1.39
CA PRO A 102 3.65 -0.08 -0.39
C PRO A 102 3.64 -1.58 -0.08
N ILE A 103 2.50 -2.26 -0.33
CA ILE A 103 2.26 -3.64 0.04
C ILE A 103 1.39 -4.29 -1.02
N TYR A 104 1.71 -5.54 -1.35
CA TYR A 104 0.82 -6.44 -2.08
C TYR A 104 0.54 -7.64 -1.20
N ALA A 105 -0.72 -8.05 -1.15
CA ALA A 105 -1.09 -9.34 -0.61
C ALA A 105 -1.53 -10.22 -1.78
N TRP A 106 -1.28 -11.51 -1.69
CA TRP A 106 -1.79 -12.51 -2.62
C TRP A 106 -2.27 -13.76 -1.87
N GLY A 107 -3.28 -14.44 -2.40
CA GLY A 107 -3.84 -15.65 -1.79
C GLY A 107 -5.30 -15.89 -2.14
N ASP A 108 -5.82 -17.05 -1.72
CA ASP A 108 -7.17 -17.50 -2.04
C ASP A 108 -8.20 -16.93 -1.06
N GLY A 109 -8.55 -15.65 -1.28
CA GLY A 109 -9.64 -14.98 -0.57
C GLY A 109 -9.35 -14.57 0.87
N ALA A 110 -10.40 -14.10 1.55
CA ALA A 110 -10.31 -13.45 2.87
C ALA A 110 -9.90 -14.40 4.01
N ALA A 111 -10.01 -15.72 3.81
CA ALA A 111 -9.66 -16.72 4.81
C ALA A 111 -8.15 -16.99 4.90
N SER A 112 -7.39 -16.61 3.86
CA SER A 112 -5.94 -16.83 3.81
C SER A 112 -5.18 -16.06 4.88
N ALA A 113 -4.01 -16.58 5.27
CA ALA A 113 -3.13 -15.98 6.25
C ALA A 113 -2.72 -14.55 5.84
N ALA A 114 -2.44 -14.34 4.55
CA ALA A 114 -2.14 -13.01 4.03
C ALA A 114 -3.30 -12.01 4.18
N ALA A 115 -4.54 -12.41 3.90
CA ALA A 115 -5.71 -11.54 4.15
C ALA A 115 -5.83 -11.20 5.62
N LYS A 116 -5.76 -12.21 6.51
CA LYS A 116 -5.89 -12.02 7.95
C LYS A 116 -4.80 -11.09 8.51
N ALA A 117 -3.61 -11.12 7.91
CA ALA A 117 -2.53 -10.19 8.24
C ALA A 117 -2.81 -8.77 7.75
N VAL A 118 -3.33 -8.60 6.54
CA VAL A 118 -3.36 -7.29 5.88
C VAL A 118 -4.65 -6.53 6.18
N LEU A 119 -5.79 -7.20 6.26
CA LEU A 119 -7.09 -6.57 6.48
C LEU A 119 -7.15 -5.69 7.73
N PRO A 120 -6.63 -6.09 8.91
CA PRO A 120 -6.65 -5.25 10.12
C PRO A 120 -5.79 -3.98 10.00
N THR A 121 -4.87 -3.95 9.03
CA THR A 121 -3.96 -2.83 8.78
C THR A 121 -4.51 -1.83 7.78
N MET A 122 -5.60 -2.18 7.09
CA MET A 122 -6.27 -1.29 6.15
C MET A 122 -6.79 -0.06 6.91
N GLN A 123 -6.68 1.11 6.29
CA GLN A 123 -7.06 2.42 6.84
C GLN A 123 -6.25 2.89 8.07
N ARG A 124 -5.30 2.09 8.56
CA ARG A 124 -4.42 2.50 9.68
C ARG A 124 -3.13 3.11 9.16
N THR A 125 -2.70 4.20 9.78
CA THR A 125 -1.33 4.71 9.59
C THR A 125 -0.39 3.92 10.48
N GLY A 126 0.71 3.43 9.91
CA GLY A 126 1.60 2.57 10.65
C GLY A 126 2.83 2.17 9.88
N VAL A 127 3.51 1.13 10.37
CA VAL A 127 4.74 0.62 9.79
C VAL A 127 4.67 -0.89 9.72
N TRP A 128 4.85 -1.41 8.51
CA TRP A 128 5.17 -2.83 8.33
C TRP A 128 6.63 -3.04 8.61
N VAL A 129 6.94 -4.03 9.45
CA VAL A 129 8.28 -4.34 9.92
C VAL A 129 8.55 -5.80 9.62
N VAL A 130 9.61 -6.05 8.86
CA VAL A 130 10.11 -7.37 8.53
C VAL A 130 11.41 -7.56 9.29
N THR A 131 11.47 -8.57 10.14
CA THR A 131 12.69 -8.95 10.87
C THR A 131 13.07 -10.39 10.53
N ASP A 132 14.20 -10.83 11.05
CA ASP A 132 14.62 -12.22 10.97
C ASP A 132 13.74 -13.17 11.81
N LYS A 133 12.99 -12.64 12.78
CA LYS A 133 12.17 -13.42 13.71
C LYS A 133 10.67 -13.23 13.55
N ARG A 134 10.20 -12.17 12.89
CA ARG A 134 8.76 -11.89 12.76
C ARG A 134 8.42 -10.91 11.64
N LEU A 135 7.15 -10.94 11.27
CA LEU A 135 6.48 -9.92 10.49
C LEU A 135 5.50 -9.20 11.40
N VAL A 136 5.59 -7.88 11.48
CA VAL A 136 4.78 -7.07 12.38
C VAL A 136 4.18 -5.89 11.64
N PHE A 137 2.92 -5.57 11.91
CA PHE A 137 2.35 -4.27 11.61
C PHE A 137 2.07 -3.50 12.89
N VAL A 138 2.60 -2.29 12.93
CA VAL A 138 2.51 -1.40 14.07
C VAL A 138 1.76 -0.15 13.66
N ALA A 139 0.60 0.09 14.26
CA ALA A 139 -0.13 1.35 14.10
C ALA A 139 0.55 2.43 14.93
N LEU A 140 0.65 3.63 14.35
CA LEU A 140 1.21 4.80 14.99
C LEU A 140 0.08 5.77 15.31
N ASN A 141 -0.12 6.02 16.60
CA ASN A 141 -1.13 6.94 17.10
C ASN A 141 -0.43 8.22 17.58
N GLY A 142 -0.92 9.39 17.16
CA GLY A 142 -0.35 10.70 17.50
C GLY A 142 -0.03 11.58 16.29
N ARG A 143 0.59 12.75 16.52
CA ARG A 143 0.95 13.69 15.45
C ARG A 143 2.30 13.35 14.82
N PHE A 144 2.27 13.01 13.54
CA PHE A 144 3.47 12.82 12.73
C PHE A 144 3.37 13.59 11.40
N THR A 145 4.53 13.97 10.87
CA THR A 145 4.66 14.44 9.49
C THR A 145 4.63 13.23 8.56
N ALA A 146 3.68 13.22 7.62
CA ALA A 146 3.52 12.08 6.74
C ALA A 146 4.66 11.99 5.71
N LEU A 147 4.66 10.88 4.97
CA LEU A 147 5.66 10.59 3.94
C LEU A 147 5.67 11.57 2.76
N ALA A 148 4.59 12.32 2.54
CA ALA A 148 4.47 13.34 1.51
C ALA A 148 4.22 14.72 2.17
N PRO A 149 4.83 15.81 1.65
CA PRO A 149 4.78 17.15 2.26
C PRO A 149 3.38 17.78 2.34
N HIS A 150 2.37 17.19 1.70
CA HIS A 150 0.98 17.68 1.70
C HIS A 150 0.03 16.86 2.57
N GLN A 151 0.55 15.86 3.31
CA GLN A 151 -0.26 15.01 4.16
C GLN A 151 0.14 15.26 5.62
N THR A 152 -0.66 16.04 6.32
CA THR A 152 -0.61 16.16 7.77
C THR A 152 -1.62 15.19 8.36
N GLY A 153 -1.16 14.25 9.20
CA GLY A 153 -2.07 13.47 10.03
C GLY A 153 -2.90 14.40 10.93
N GLU A 154 -4.08 13.92 11.34
CA GLU A 154 -5.16 14.67 12.00
C GLU A 154 -4.73 15.96 12.73
N ALA A 155 -5.15 17.07 12.15
CA ALA A 155 -5.02 18.40 12.73
C ALA A 155 -5.94 18.51 13.96
N GLY A 156 -5.45 18.12 15.15
CA GLY A 156 -6.27 18.33 16.37
C GLY A 156 -5.64 18.19 17.75
N ARG A 157 -4.49 17.51 17.93
CA ARG A 157 -3.92 17.28 19.29
C ARG A 157 -2.51 17.84 19.46
N GLU A 158 -2.18 18.34 20.65
CA GLU A 158 -0.86 18.91 20.96
C GLU A 158 0.31 17.96 20.62
N PRO A 159 1.52 18.46 20.31
CA PRO A 159 2.69 17.62 20.10
C PRO A 159 2.94 16.74 21.34
N GLY A 160 3.00 15.42 21.15
CA GLY A 160 3.15 14.44 22.23
C GLY A 160 3.88 13.18 21.77
N PRO A 161 4.19 12.25 22.71
CA PRO A 161 4.84 10.99 22.38
C PRO A 161 4.00 10.19 21.38
N ILE A 162 4.65 9.55 20.39
CA ILE A 162 3.97 8.62 19.48
C ILE A 162 3.67 7.33 20.25
N GLU A 163 2.40 6.98 20.30
CA GLU A 163 1.93 5.70 20.80
C GLU A 163 2.02 4.65 19.70
N VAL A 164 2.44 3.45 20.09
CA VAL A 164 2.83 2.37 19.21
C VAL A 164 1.96 1.17 19.56
N GLU A 165 1.02 0.82 18.68
CA GLU A 165 0.08 -0.28 18.88
C GLU A 165 0.43 -1.42 17.91
N THR A 166 0.70 -2.62 18.43
CA THR A 166 0.93 -3.80 17.58
C THR A 166 -0.43 -4.36 17.16
N VAL A 167 -0.76 -4.23 15.89
CA VAL A 167 -2.05 -4.69 15.34
C VAL A 167 -1.92 -6.11 14.79
N VAL A 168 -0.76 -6.42 14.20
CA VAL A 168 -0.49 -7.72 13.59
C VAL A 168 0.90 -8.15 14.00
N GLU A 169 1.02 -9.37 14.51
CA GLU A 169 2.28 -10.00 14.81
C GLU A 169 2.27 -11.45 14.33
N MET A 170 3.29 -11.81 13.57
CA MET A 170 3.48 -13.16 13.05
C MET A 170 4.92 -13.56 13.32
N VAL A 171 5.10 -14.58 14.16
CA VAL A 171 6.43 -15.10 14.52
C VAL A 171 6.96 -16.04 13.43
N ALA A 172 8.28 -16.09 13.28
CA ALA A 172 8.99 -17.00 12.41
C ALA A 172 8.53 -18.45 12.63
N GLY A 173 8.49 -19.22 11.53
CA GLY A 173 7.88 -20.56 11.50
C GLY A 173 6.41 -20.55 11.07
N ARG A 174 5.70 -19.42 11.18
CA ARG A 174 4.37 -19.24 10.55
C ARG A 174 4.44 -18.67 9.14
N PHE A 175 5.61 -18.24 8.71
CA PHE A 175 5.88 -17.72 7.38
C PHE A 175 7.32 -18.04 6.95
N ALA A 176 7.57 -18.01 5.65
CA ALA A 176 8.88 -18.13 5.04
C ALA A 176 9.25 -16.79 4.37
N TYR A 177 10.39 -16.22 4.76
CA TYR A 177 10.96 -15.08 4.07
C TYR A 177 11.71 -15.54 2.82
N GLN A 178 11.29 -15.11 1.64
CA GLN A 178 11.84 -15.53 0.35
C GLN A 178 12.84 -14.54 -0.25
N GLY A 179 13.23 -13.50 0.50
CA GLY A 179 14.14 -12.47 0.00
C GLY A 179 13.44 -11.41 -0.84
N GLN A 180 14.21 -10.78 -1.74
CA GLN A 180 13.75 -9.70 -2.58
C GLN A 180 13.25 -10.23 -3.93
N VAL A 181 12.05 -9.80 -4.34
CA VAL A 181 11.41 -10.13 -5.61
C VAL A 181 11.09 -8.85 -6.37
N GLU A 182 11.28 -8.88 -7.70
CA GLU A 182 10.83 -7.80 -8.57
C GLU A 182 9.39 -8.08 -8.99
N ARG A 183 8.44 -7.22 -8.59
CA ARG A 183 7.05 -7.35 -9.08
C ARG A 183 6.88 -6.62 -10.40
N THR A 184 6.22 -7.27 -11.34
CA THR A 184 5.80 -6.67 -12.61
C THR A 184 4.31 -6.35 -12.58
N ARG A 185 3.90 -5.37 -13.39
CA ARG A 185 2.50 -5.12 -13.74
C ARG A 185 2.31 -5.30 -15.24
N THR A 186 1.18 -5.85 -15.62
CA THR A 186 0.73 -5.87 -17.01
C THR A 186 0.08 -4.53 -17.33
N THR A 187 0.60 -3.85 -18.36
CA THR A 187 0.02 -2.62 -18.91
C THR A 187 -1.18 -2.92 -19.80
N TRP A 188 -1.95 -1.89 -20.18
CA TRP A 188 -3.07 -2.02 -21.12
C TRP A 188 -2.64 -2.63 -22.47
N LEU A 189 -1.39 -2.37 -22.90
CA LEU A 189 -0.76 -2.98 -24.09
C LEU A 189 -0.25 -4.41 -23.86
N ARG A 190 -0.66 -5.07 -22.78
CA ARG A 190 -0.17 -6.39 -22.33
C ARG A 190 1.35 -6.48 -22.13
N ARG A 191 2.06 -5.35 -22.07
CA ARG A 191 3.49 -5.33 -21.75
C ARG A 191 3.69 -5.41 -20.24
N GLU A 192 4.62 -6.24 -19.82
CA GLU A 192 5.07 -6.28 -18.43
C GLU A 192 5.99 -5.10 -18.13
N LYS A 193 5.74 -4.39 -17.04
CA LYS A 193 6.60 -3.31 -16.55
C LYS A 193 6.96 -3.53 -15.09
N PRO A 194 8.24 -3.37 -14.70
CA PRO A 194 8.66 -3.49 -13.30
C PRO A 194 7.98 -2.39 -12.45
N ILE A 195 7.47 -2.79 -11.30
CA ILE A 195 6.90 -1.90 -10.26
C ILE A 195 8.00 -1.52 -9.25
N GLY A 196 9.02 -2.37 -9.12
CA GLY A 196 10.13 -2.25 -8.20
C GLY A 196 10.29 -3.48 -7.29
N PRO A 197 11.31 -3.43 -6.43
CA PRO A 197 11.63 -4.52 -5.53
C PRO A 197 10.74 -4.56 -4.29
N TYR A 198 10.38 -5.78 -3.89
CA TYR A 198 9.61 -6.11 -2.70
C TYR A 198 10.29 -7.23 -1.92
N HIS A 199 10.12 -7.23 -0.61
CA HIS A 199 10.44 -8.35 0.25
C HIS A 199 9.26 -9.30 0.27
N ARG A 200 9.46 -10.55 -0.16
CA ARG A 200 8.40 -11.55 -0.20
C ARG A 200 8.37 -12.37 1.07
N ILE A 201 7.18 -12.43 1.66
CA ILE A 201 6.82 -13.30 2.77
C ILE A 201 5.74 -14.27 2.26
N ALA A 202 6.02 -15.56 2.31
CA ALA A 202 5.08 -16.61 1.93
C ALA A 202 4.56 -17.35 3.16
N PHE A 203 3.29 -17.71 3.15
CA PHE A 203 2.63 -18.47 4.20
C PHE A 203 2.46 -19.94 3.79
N PRO A 204 2.30 -20.87 4.76
CA PRO A 204 2.11 -22.30 4.48
C PRO A 204 0.85 -22.62 3.66
N ASP A 205 -0.17 -21.76 3.72
CA ASP A 205 -1.42 -21.91 2.96
C ASP A 205 -1.27 -21.47 1.48
N GLY A 206 -0.05 -21.18 1.03
CA GLY A 206 0.21 -20.71 -0.32
C GLY A 206 -0.21 -19.26 -0.56
N SER A 207 -0.54 -18.49 0.48
CA SER A 207 -0.73 -17.04 0.39
C SER A 207 0.57 -16.30 0.70
N GLY A 208 0.61 -14.98 0.49
CA GLY A 208 1.79 -14.20 0.87
C GLY A 208 1.62 -12.69 0.80
N ILE A 209 2.64 -12.00 1.30
CA ILE A 209 2.72 -10.54 1.37
C ILE A 209 4.06 -10.11 0.79
N ASP A 210 4.00 -9.16 -0.13
CA ASP A 210 5.17 -8.51 -0.69
C ASP A 210 5.22 -7.08 -0.12
N VAL A 211 6.20 -6.82 0.75
CA VAL A 211 6.41 -5.49 1.38
C VAL A 211 7.44 -4.73 0.56
N ARG A 212 7.09 -3.55 0.06
CA ARG A 212 7.98 -2.79 -0.81
C ARG A 212 9.28 -2.44 -0.09
N HIS A 213 10.41 -2.62 -0.77
CA HIS A 213 11.70 -2.19 -0.25
C HIS A 213 11.66 -0.67 -0.01
N ARG A 214 12.14 -0.21 1.15
CA ARG A 214 12.28 1.23 1.41
C ARG A 214 13.28 1.79 0.42
N TYR A 215 12.81 2.65 -0.49
CA TYR A 215 13.69 3.35 -1.41
C TYR A 215 14.65 4.23 -0.60
N SER A 216 15.90 3.81 -0.50
CA SER A 216 16.98 4.66 0.00
C SER A 216 17.39 5.57 -1.15
N PRO A 217 17.35 6.91 -1.00
CA PRO A 217 17.83 7.84 -2.02
C PRO A 217 19.29 7.56 -2.45
N ALA A 218 20.09 6.93 -1.58
CA ALA A 218 21.46 6.53 -1.89
C ALA A 218 21.56 5.44 -2.98
N ASN A 219 20.48 4.69 -3.21
CA ASN A 219 20.39 3.63 -4.22
C ASN A 219 19.62 4.10 -5.47
N ASP A 220 19.40 5.41 -5.64
CA ASP A 220 18.77 5.96 -6.82
C ASP A 220 19.79 6.04 -7.97
N PRO A 221 19.65 5.24 -9.05
CA PRO A 221 20.52 5.35 -10.20
C PRO A 221 20.37 6.72 -10.90
N MET A 222 19.23 7.40 -10.77
CA MET A 222 19.02 8.76 -11.30
C MET A 222 19.72 9.84 -10.46
N ALA A 223 19.96 9.60 -9.16
CA ALA A 223 20.72 10.55 -8.33
C ALA A 223 22.21 10.59 -8.71
N ARG A 224 22.72 9.61 -9.47
CA ARG A 224 24.08 9.61 -10.02
C ARG A 224 24.25 10.43 -11.30
N PHE A 225 23.16 10.79 -11.97
CA PHE A 225 23.20 11.56 -13.24
C PHE A 225 22.87 13.05 -13.06
N GLY A 226 22.79 13.53 -11.81
CA GLY A 226 22.44 14.91 -11.46
C GLY A 226 23.54 15.70 -10.75
N ARG A 227 24.81 15.46 -11.08
CA ARG A 227 25.93 16.35 -10.72
C ARG A 227 26.80 16.62 -11.93
#